data_AF-A0A4R8GFL1-F1
#
_entry.id   AF-A0A4R8GFL1-F1
#
_cell.length_a   1.000
_cell.length_b   1.000
_cell.length_c   1.000
_cell.angle_alpha   90.00
_cell.angle_beta   90.00
_cell.angle_gamma   90.00
#
_symmetry.space_group_name_H-M   'P 1'
#
loop_
_entity.id
_entity.type
_entity.pdbx_description
1 polymer ?
#
loop_
_entity_poly.entity_id
_entity_poly.type
_entity_poly.pdbx_seq_one_letter_code
_entity_poly.pdbx_strand_id
1 'polypeptide(L)'
;MNAILLLAAILFILMTLIGGKKGARSFFAIFLNFGVIIFVLFFMNDPNINPIIVTLFACAFIGCINLFFINEVNIKTKTAFLASIITTVVLIVFIVIIAEKSMIQGFGEEEIEELSIFSLYIGVDFVKVAASVIIMSTIGAITDAAMAISSPMREIHYHHPDISRKELFQAGISIGKDILGTSTNTLFFAFFGGYLALLIWFKDLSYSPGEIINSKIFSGEMITIFCAGIGVTMVIPITSWITAMYLVKRGNTSDTTE
;
A
#
# COMPACT_ATOMS: atom_id res chain seq x y z
N MET A 1 -13.38 30.49 -4.55
CA MET A 1 -13.54 29.15 -3.95
C MET A 1 -12.20 28.44 -4.07
N ASN A 2 -11.66 27.87 -2.99
CA ASN A 2 -10.37 27.16 -3.02
C ASN A 2 -10.46 25.99 -4.03
N ALA A 3 -9.52 25.88 -4.98
CA ALA A 3 -9.51 24.84 -6.00
C ALA A 3 -9.54 23.43 -5.40
N ILE A 4 -8.89 23.24 -4.24
CA ILE A 4 -8.88 21.97 -3.51
C ILE A 4 -10.29 21.62 -3.03
N LEU A 5 -11.02 22.58 -2.46
CA LEU A 5 -12.39 22.37 -1.99
C LEU A 5 -13.33 22.05 -3.15
N LEU A 6 -13.15 22.70 -4.31
CA LEU A 6 -13.93 22.42 -5.51
C LEU A 6 -13.67 21.00 -6.02
N LEU A 7 -12.41 20.58 -6.15
CA LEU A 7 -12.05 19.23 -6.58
C LEU A 7 -12.52 18.17 -5.59
N ALA A 8 -12.40 18.42 -4.29
CA ALA A 8 -12.91 17.53 -3.25
C ALA A 8 -14.44 17.37 -3.34
N ALA A 9 -15.17 18.46 -3.58
CA ALA A 9 -16.62 18.41 -3.78
C ALA A 9 -17.01 17.63 -5.04
N ILE A 10 -16.33 17.87 -6.17
CA ILE A 10 -16.55 17.14 -7.42
C ILE A 10 -16.28 15.65 -7.22
N LEU A 11 -15.16 15.30 -6.59
CA LEU A 11 -14.80 13.91 -6.30
C LEU A 11 -15.83 13.24 -5.40
N PHE A 12 -16.24 13.90 -4.31
CA PHE A 12 -17.27 13.38 -3.40
C PHE A 12 -18.59 13.12 -4.11
N ILE A 13 -19.05 14.06 -4.95
CA ILE A 13 -20.27 13.91 -5.74
C ILE A 13 -20.15 12.72 -6.69
N LEU A 14 -19.08 12.62 -7.48
CA LEU A 14 -18.88 11.53 -8.44
C LEU A 14 -18.78 10.16 -7.74
N MET A 15 -18.02 10.06 -6.65
CA MET A 15 -17.90 8.82 -5.89
C MET A 15 -19.25 8.41 -5.29
N THR A 16 -20.02 9.36 -4.76
CA THR A 16 -21.34 9.08 -4.18
C THR A 16 -22.36 8.69 -5.25
N LEU A 17 -22.34 9.34 -6.42
CA LEU A 17 -23.23 9.03 -7.53
C LEU A 17 -22.97 7.65 -8.13
N ILE A 18 -21.69 7.29 -8.35
CA ILE A 18 -21.32 6.01 -9.01
C ILE A 18 -21.23 4.87 -7.99
N GLY A 19 -20.59 5.10 -6.85
CA GLY A 19 -20.33 4.09 -5.82
C GLY A 19 -21.38 4.02 -4.70
N GLY A 20 -22.39 4.89 -4.73
CA GLY A 20 -23.43 4.96 -3.70
C GLY A 20 -22.86 5.18 -2.29
N LYS A 21 -23.40 4.45 -1.31
CA LYS A 21 -22.92 4.49 0.08
C LYS A 21 -21.45 4.07 0.23
N LYS A 22 -20.97 3.14 -0.61
CA LYS A 22 -19.57 2.70 -0.58
C LYS A 22 -18.65 3.82 -1.07
N GLY A 23 -19.02 4.49 -2.16
CA GLY A 23 -18.27 5.63 -2.68
C GLY A 23 -18.15 6.78 -1.66
N ALA A 24 -19.24 7.11 -0.96
CA ALA A 24 -19.19 8.10 0.11
C ALA A 24 -18.25 7.68 1.27
N ARG A 25 -18.30 6.40 1.69
CA ARG A 25 -17.39 5.85 2.71
C ARG A 25 -15.93 5.86 2.24
N SER A 26 -15.65 5.50 0.99
CA SER A 26 -14.31 5.59 0.40
C SER A 26 -13.76 7.01 0.44
N PHE A 27 -14.58 8.02 0.17
CA PHE A 27 -14.16 9.42 0.28
C PHE A 27 -13.77 9.79 1.72
N PHE A 28 -14.61 9.46 2.71
CA PHE A 28 -14.28 9.72 4.12
C PHE A 28 -13.08 8.91 4.62
N ALA A 29 -12.86 7.71 4.08
CA ALA A 29 -11.69 6.89 4.42
C ALA A 29 -10.36 7.60 4.11
N ILE A 30 -10.31 8.44 3.06
CA ILE A 30 -9.12 9.25 2.74
C ILE A 30 -8.76 10.16 3.94
N PHE A 31 -9.74 10.83 4.53
CA PHE A 31 -9.52 11.71 5.70
C PHE A 31 -9.17 10.93 6.96
N LEU A 32 -9.75 9.74 7.15
CA LEU A 32 -9.39 8.86 8.26
C LEU A 32 -7.94 8.38 8.13
N ASN A 33 -7.53 7.96 6.93
CA ASN A 33 -6.14 7.57 6.65
C ASN A 33 -5.18 8.75 6.85
N PHE A 34 -5.56 9.95 6.39
CA PHE A 34 -4.80 11.17 6.67
C PHE A 34 -4.65 11.41 8.17
N GLY A 35 -5.73 11.25 8.95
CA GLY A 35 -5.68 11.34 10.41
C GLY A 35 -4.73 10.32 11.04
N VAL A 36 -4.70 9.08 10.54
CA VAL A 36 -3.73 8.06 10.99
C VAL A 36 -2.31 8.50 10.69
N ILE A 37 -2.03 9.02 9.50
CA ILE A 37 -0.69 9.51 9.13
C ILE A 37 -0.25 10.64 10.06
N ILE A 38 -1.11 11.63 10.31
CA ILE A 38 -0.81 12.74 11.21
C ILE A 38 -0.53 12.23 12.63
N PHE A 39 -1.33 11.30 13.13
CA PHE A 39 -1.10 10.66 14.42
C PHE A 39 0.27 9.98 14.47
N VAL A 40 0.62 9.19 13.45
CA VAL A 40 1.91 8.51 13.33
C VAL A 40 3.08 9.48 13.37
N LEU A 41 2.98 10.61 12.66
CA LEU A 41 4.02 11.64 12.65
C LEU A 41 4.30 12.20 14.05
N PHE A 42 3.26 12.39 14.88
CA PHE A 42 3.45 12.84 16.27
C PHE A 42 4.25 11.83 17.10
N PHE A 43 4.02 10.52 16.95
CA PHE A 43 4.78 9.50 17.70
C PHE A 43 6.17 9.25 17.12
N MET A 44 6.35 9.38 15.80
CA MET A 44 7.66 9.22 15.17
C MET A 44 8.65 10.32 15.58
N ASN A 45 8.15 11.48 15.98
CA ASN A 45 8.98 12.58 16.47
C ASN A 45 9.53 12.35 17.89
N ASP A 46 9.08 11.32 18.61
CA ASP A 46 9.66 10.94 19.91
C ASP A 46 10.90 10.05 19.69
N PRO A 47 12.11 10.48 20.11
CA PRO A 47 13.34 9.70 19.96
C PRO A 47 13.32 8.32 20.63
N ASN A 48 12.44 8.11 21.62
CA ASN A 48 12.35 6.86 22.36
C ASN A 48 11.48 5.81 21.67
N ILE A 49 10.74 6.21 20.63
CA ILE A 49 9.79 5.35 19.93
C ILE A 49 10.41 4.85 18.63
N ASN A 50 10.32 3.55 18.37
CA ASN A 50 10.81 2.97 17.12
C ASN A 50 9.82 3.27 15.97
N PRO A 51 10.21 4.03 14.92
CA PRO A 51 9.32 4.40 13.82
C PRO A 51 8.69 3.20 13.09
N ILE A 52 9.41 2.08 13.00
CA ILE A 52 8.91 0.86 12.32
C ILE A 52 7.70 0.28 13.07
N ILE A 53 7.74 0.29 14.41
CA ILE A 53 6.64 -0.23 15.23
C ILE A 53 5.40 0.64 15.06
N VAL A 54 5.57 1.96 15.10
CA VAL A 54 4.46 2.91 14.87
C VAL A 54 3.85 2.70 13.48
N THR A 55 4.69 2.52 12.47
CA THR A 55 4.26 2.23 11.09
C THR A 55 3.48 0.93 10.98
N LEU A 56 3.91 -0.13 11.67
CA LEU A 56 3.19 -1.40 11.66
C LEU A 56 1.76 -1.25 12.20
N PHE A 57 1.60 -0.54 13.32
CA PHE A 57 0.26 -0.23 13.84
C PHE A 57 -0.54 0.63 12.86
N ALA A 58 0.09 1.62 12.24
CA ALA A 58 -0.55 2.48 11.24
C ALA A 58 -1.06 1.68 10.04
N CYS A 59 -0.24 0.79 9.48
CA CYS A 59 -0.63 -0.08 8.37
C CYS A 59 -1.79 -0.99 8.76
N ALA A 60 -1.83 -1.49 10.00
CA ALA A 60 -2.97 -2.25 10.49
C ALA A 60 -4.24 -1.41 10.58
N PHE A 61 -4.16 -0.17 11.09
CA PHE A 61 -5.31 0.76 11.13
C PHE A 61 -5.79 1.17 9.75
N ILE A 62 -4.88 1.53 8.84
CA ILE A 62 -5.17 1.89 7.44
C ILE A 62 -5.81 0.69 6.73
N GLY A 63 -5.26 -0.51 6.91
CA GLY A 63 -5.86 -1.74 6.37
C GLY A 63 -7.26 -1.97 6.93
N CYS A 64 -7.49 -1.73 8.22
CA CYS A 64 -8.81 -1.83 8.83
C CYS A 64 -9.80 -0.83 8.23
N ILE A 65 -9.40 0.43 8.05
CA ILE A 65 -10.22 1.46 7.43
C ILE A 65 -10.56 1.06 5.99
N ASN A 66 -9.55 0.75 5.18
CA ASN A 66 -9.74 0.47 3.77
C ASN A 66 -10.56 -0.80 3.52
N LEU A 67 -10.41 -1.83 4.36
CA LEU A 67 -11.11 -3.09 4.16
C LEU A 67 -12.45 -3.16 4.90
N PHE A 68 -12.57 -2.68 6.14
CA PHE A 68 -13.78 -2.85 6.96
C PHE A 68 -14.66 -1.62 7.08
N PHE A 69 -14.12 -0.41 6.94
CA PHE A 69 -14.96 0.80 6.95
C PHE A 69 -15.60 1.03 5.58
N ILE A 70 -14.81 0.88 4.52
CA ILE A 70 -15.30 1.05 3.14
C ILE A 70 -16.26 -0.08 2.77
N ASN A 71 -15.87 -1.32 3.03
CA ASN A 71 -16.66 -2.51 2.70
C ASN A 71 -17.41 -3.03 3.92
N GLU A 72 -18.36 -3.94 3.71
CA GLU A 72 -19.00 -4.63 4.83
C GLU A 72 -18.09 -5.70 5.39
N VAL A 73 -18.12 -5.89 6.71
CA VAL A 73 -17.37 -6.95 7.39
C VAL A 73 -17.91 -8.31 6.95
N ASN A 74 -17.14 -8.98 6.10
CA ASN A 74 -17.49 -10.28 5.54
C ASN A 74 -16.22 -11.10 5.33
N ILE A 75 -16.38 -12.29 4.73
CA ILE A 75 -15.23 -13.18 4.58
C ILE A 75 -14.12 -12.59 3.70
N LYS A 76 -14.45 -12.03 2.53
CA LYS A 76 -13.45 -11.45 1.61
C LYS A 76 -12.64 -10.34 2.28
N THR A 77 -13.27 -9.49 3.11
CA THR A 77 -12.55 -8.44 3.84
C THR A 77 -11.63 -9.00 4.93
N LYS A 78 -12.04 -10.07 5.62
CA LYS A 78 -11.23 -10.71 6.66
C LYS A 78 -10.02 -11.43 6.08
N THR A 79 -10.21 -12.19 4.99
CA THR A 79 -9.13 -12.92 4.32
C THR A 79 -8.18 -11.96 3.62
N ALA A 80 -8.68 -10.89 3.00
CA ALA A 80 -7.83 -9.83 2.44
C ALA A 80 -7.01 -9.15 3.54
N PHE A 81 -7.64 -8.76 4.66
CA PHE A 81 -6.93 -8.10 5.77
C PHE A 81 -5.83 -8.98 6.35
N LEU A 82 -6.13 -10.24 6.64
CA LEU A 82 -5.15 -11.18 7.18
C LEU A 82 -3.98 -11.38 6.19
N ALA A 83 -4.26 -11.52 4.90
CA ALA A 83 -3.24 -11.63 3.87
C ALA A 83 -2.36 -10.37 3.77
N SER A 84 -2.95 -9.19 3.83
CA SER A 84 -2.23 -7.91 3.81
C SER A 84 -1.31 -7.76 5.01
N ILE A 85 -1.77 -8.10 6.23
CA ILE A 85 -0.93 -8.05 7.44
C ILE A 85 0.23 -9.03 7.35
N ILE A 86 -0.02 -10.28 6.97
CA ILE A 86 1.04 -11.29 6.81
C ILE A 86 2.08 -10.82 5.78
N THR A 87 1.62 -10.31 4.64
CA THR A 87 2.51 -9.81 3.58
C THR A 87 3.34 -8.64 4.08
N THR A 88 2.71 -7.68 4.77
CA THR A 88 3.40 -6.50 5.30
C THR A 88 4.46 -6.89 6.32
N VAL A 89 4.17 -7.79 7.25
CA VAL A 89 5.14 -8.26 8.26
C VAL A 89 6.34 -8.93 7.60
N VAL A 90 6.12 -9.77 6.58
CA VAL A 90 7.21 -10.39 5.81
C VAL A 90 8.03 -9.34 5.06
N LEU A 91 7.35 -8.37 4.43
CA LEU A 91 7.99 -7.33 3.64
C LEU A 91 8.82 -6.36 4.49
N ILE A 92 8.42 -6.10 5.74
CA ILE A 92 9.17 -5.24 6.67
C ILE A 92 10.61 -5.73 6.86
N VAL A 93 10.81 -7.04 7.04
CA VAL A 93 12.17 -7.60 7.24
C VAL A 93 13.05 -7.29 6.03
N PHE A 94 12.49 -7.44 4.83
CA PHE A 94 13.19 -7.12 3.60
C PHE A 94 13.46 -5.61 3.45
N ILE A 95 12.46 -4.77 3.71
CA ILE A 95 12.56 -3.31 3.59
C ILE A 95 13.64 -2.76 4.52
N VAL A 96 13.71 -3.22 5.77
CA VAL A 96 14.71 -2.73 6.74
C VAL A 96 16.13 -3.03 6.24
N ILE A 97 16.37 -4.24 5.72
CA ILE A 97 17.67 -4.63 5.16
C ILE A 97 18.03 -3.75 3.96
N ILE A 98 17.09 -3.53 3.04
CA ILE A 98 17.31 -2.70 1.86
C ILE A 98 17.55 -1.24 2.24
N ALA A 99 16.78 -0.68 3.16
CA ALA A 99 16.94 0.69 3.63
C ALA A 99 18.33 0.92 4.22
N GLU A 100 18.84 -0.01 5.03
CA GLU A 100 20.19 0.07 5.59
C GLU A 100 21.28 -0.06 4.53
N LYS A 101 21.14 -1.00 3.58
CA LYS A 101 22.15 -1.27 2.55
C LYS A 101 22.22 -0.23 1.44
N SER A 102 21.09 0.40 1.12
CA SER A 102 20.98 1.37 0.02
C SER A 102 21.41 2.77 0.41
N MET A 103 21.51 3.06 1.72
CA MET A 103 21.91 4.38 2.24
C MET A 103 21.02 5.54 1.77
N ILE A 104 19.77 5.26 1.40
CA ILE A 104 18.81 6.26 0.87
C ILE A 104 18.21 7.17 1.95
N GLN A 105 18.58 7.00 3.21
CA GLN A 105 18.00 7.75 4.30
C GLN A 105 18.40 9.23 4.32
N GLY A 106 17.54 10.06 4.91
CA GLY A 106 17.73 11.51 4.99
C GLY A 106 17.37 12.21 3.67
N PHE A 107 17.89 13.43 3.51
CA PHE A 107 17.55 14.30 2.37
C PHE A 107 18.56 14.12 1.23
N GLY A 108 18.06 14.25 0.00
CA GLY A 108 18.86 14.32 -1.23
C GLY A 108 19.50 15.71 -1.43
N GLU A 109 20.49 15.81 -2.31
CA GLU A 109 21.13 17.09 -2.62
C GLU A 109 20.12 18.11 -3.16
N GLU A 110 19.13 17.61 -3.90
CA GLU A 110 18.08 18.39 -4.54
C GLU A 110 17.03 18.92 -3.53
N GLU A 111 17.00 18.38 -2.30
CA GLU A 111 16.13 18.85 -1.20
C GLU A 111 16.88 19.75 -0.20
N ILE A 112 18.21 19.60 -0.09
CA ILE A 112 19.03 20.27 0.92
C ILE A 112 19.05 21.79 0.74
N GLU A 113 19.00 22.29 -0.50
CA GLU A 113 19.06 23.73 -0.76
C GLU A 113 17.91 24.48 -0.06
N GLU A 114 16.69 23.95 -0.15
CA GLU A 114 15.51 24.51 0.53
C GLU A 114 15.55 24.31 2.06
N LEU A 115 16.16 23.21 2.53
CA LEU A 115 16.23 22.85 3.94
C LEU A 115 17.41 23.49 4.69
N SER A 116 18.34 24.14 3.98
CA SER A 116 19.59 24.69 4.52
C SER A 116 19.41 25.69 5.67
N ILE A 117 18.23 26.33 5.76
CA ILE A 117 17.85 27.26 6.82
C ILE A 117 17.31 26.60 8.10
N PHE A 118 17.08 25.28 8.08
CA PHE A 118 16.52 24.52 9.19
C PHE A 118 17.54 23.58 9.85
N SER A 119 17.25 23.15 11.08
CA SER A 119 18.02 22.09 11.74
C SER A 119 17.72 20.75 11.07
N LEU A 120 18.72 20.15 10.43
CA LEU A 120 18.64 18.78 9.92
C LEU A 120 18.71 17.73 11.05
N TYR A 121 19.02 18.13 12.29
CA TYR A 121 19.01 17.24 13.44
C TYR A 121 17.57 17.09 13.98
N ILE A 122 16.96 15.94 13.68
CA ILE A 122 15.59 15.57 14.11
C ILE A 122 15.62 14.63 15.34
N GLY A 123 16.79 14.08 15.69
CA GLY A 123 16.92 13.15 16.83
C GLY A 123 16.31 11.76 16.58
N VAL A 124 15.88 11.48 15.34
CA VAL A 124 15.25 10.22 14.91
C VAL A 124 16.16 9.49 13.93
N ASP A 125 16.15 8.16 13.99
CA ASP A 125 16.88 7.28 13.09
C ASP A 125 16.29 7.32 11.67
N PHE A 126 16.96 8.03 10.77
CA PHE A 126 16.51 8.21 9.39
C PHE A 126 16.44 6.89 8.60
N VAL A 127 17.20 5.85 8.95
CA VAL A 127 17.09 4.54 8.28
C VAL A 127 15.72 3.92 8.61
N LYS A 128 15.30 4.01 9.88
CA LYS A 128 13.97 3.55 10.30
C LYS A 128 12.85 4.39 9.72
N VAL A 129 13.06 5.70 9.53
CA VAL A 129 12.10 6.58 8.85
C VAL A 129 11.99 6.21 7.38
N ALA A 130 13.10 6.01 6.67
CA ALA A 130 13.10 5.58 5.27
C ALA A 130 12.39 4.24 5.10
N ALA A 131 12.67 3.27 5.97
CA ALA A 131 11.94 2.00 6.00
C ALA A 131 10.43 2.23 6.23
N SER A 132 10.06 3.11 7.16
CA SER A 132 8.67 3.46 7.47
C SER A 132 7.93 4.08 6.28
N VAL A 133 8.60 4.97 5.53
CA VAL A 133 8.07 5.55 4.28
C VAL A 133 7.78 4.45 3.28
N ILE A 134 8.75 3.56 3.01
CA ILE A 134 8.56 2.46 2.06
C ILE A 134 7.39 1.56 2.49
N ILE A 135 7.32 1.17 3.76
CA ILE A 135 6.24 0.32 4.29
C ILE A 135 4.88 1.01 4.09
N MET A 136 4.78 2.29 4.47
CA MET A 136 3.56 3.09 4.32
C MET A 136 3.15 3.25 2.85
N SER A 137 4.10 3.41 1.94
CA SER A 137 3.83 3.48 0.51
C SER A 137 3.34 2.15 -0.07
N THR A 138 3.72 1.01 0.51
CA THR A 138 3.32 -0.32 0.02
C THR A 138 1.93 -0.77 0.49
N ILE A 139 1.46 -0.35 1.68
CA ILE A 139 0.26 -0.94 2.30
C ILE A 139 -1.00 -0.79 1.45
N GLY A 140 -1.19 0.37 0.80
CA GLY A 140 -2.34 0.62 -0.06
C GLY A 140 -2.43 -0.38 -1.21
N ALA A 141 -1.34 -0.54 -1.96
CA ALA A 141 -1.25 -1.49 -3.06
C ALA A 141 -1.46 -2.95 -2.60
N ILE A 142 -0.92 -3.31 -1.43
CA ILE A 142 -1.10 -4.64 -0.83
C ILE A 142 -2.58 -4.87 -0.47
N THR A 143 -3.25 -3.90 0.15
CA THR A 143 -4.67 -4.04 0.53
C THR A 143 -5.60 -4.07 -0.67
N ASP A 144 -5.31 -3.28 -1.70
CA ASP A 144 -6.10 -3.22 -2.93
C ASP A 144 -5.97 -4.53 -3.72
N ALA A 145 -4.76 -5.04 -3.88
CA ALA A 145 -4.52 -6.33 -4.54
C ALA A 145 -5.18 -7.49 -3.76
N ALA A 146 -5.07 -7.51 -2.43
CA ALA A 146 -5.73 -8.53 -1.61
C ALA A 146 -7.27 -8.51 -1.78
N MET A 147 -7.88 -7.32 -1.79
CA MET A 147 -9.32 -7.20 -1.97
C MET A 147 -9.77 -7.56 -3.39
N ALA A 148 -8.99 -7.16 -4.41
CA ALA A 148 -9.25 -7.46 -5.81
C ALA A 148 -9.16 -8.96 -6.14
N ILE A 149 -8.44 -9.75 -5.33
CA ILE A 149 -8.38 -11.21 -5.45
C ILE A 149 -9.44 -11.89 -4.60
N SER A 150 -9.58 -11.49 -3.34
CA SER A 150 -10.49 -12.16 -2.41
C SER A 150 -11.96 -11.96 -2.78
N SER A 151 -12.31 -10.81 -3.38
CA SER A 151 -13.69 -10.52 -3.78
C SER A 151 -14.20 -11.43 -4.91
N PRO A 152 -13.51 -11.58 -6.05
CA PRO A 152 -13.96 -12.51 -7.10
C PRO A 152 -13.85 -13.98 -6.69
N MET A 153 -12.85 -14.37 -5.89
CA MET A 153 -12.78 -15.75 -5.37
C MET A 153 -14.02 -16.13 -4.54
N ARG A 154 -14.53 -15.20 -3.73
CA ARG A 154 -15.77 -15.41 -2.99
C ARG A 154 -16.97 -15.58 -3.94
N GLU A 155 -17.01 -14.82 -5.03
CA GLU A 155 -18.08 -14.91 -6.03
C GLU A 155 -18.04 -16.26 -6.76
N ILE A 156 -16.84 -16.72 -7.14
CA ILE A 156 -16.62 -18.03 -7.76
C ILE A 156 -17.12 -19.14 -6.84
N HIS A 157 -16.77 -19.11 -5.56
CA HIS A 157 -17.22 -20.10 -4.58
C HIS A 157 -18.73 -20.02 -4.31
N TYR A 158 -19.32 -18.82 -4.33
CA TYR A 158 -20.77 -18.66 -4.17
C TYR A 158 -21.55 -19.32 -5.31
N HIS A 159 -21.05 -19.22 -6.54
CA HIS A 159 -21.67 -19.88 -7.71
C HIS A 159 -21.26 -21.35 -7.89
N HIS A 160 -20.13 -21.78 -7.34
CA HIS A 160 -19.65 -23.17 -7.37
C HIS A 160 -19.24 -23.62 -5.97
N PRO A 161 -20.20 -23.97 -5.09
CA PRO A 161 -19.91 -24.31 -3.69
C PRO A 161 -18.98 -25.52 -3.54
N ASP A 162 -19.07 -26.48 -4.46
CA ASP A 162 -18.29 -27.73 -4.45
C ASP A 162 -16.85 -27.58 -4.99
N ILE A 163 -16.45 -26.36 -5.39
CA ILE A 163 -15.11 -26.11 -5.94
C ILE A 163 -14.01 -26.53 -4.95
N SER A 164 -13.01 -27.27 -5.43
CA SER A 164 -11.92 -27.70 -4.58
C SER A 164 -11.02 -26.52 -4.18
N ARG A 165 -10.34 -26.64 -3.02
CA ARG A 165 -9.35 -25.63 -2.57
C ARG A 165 -8.27 -25.35 -3.62
N LYS A 166 -7.86 -26.38 -4.35
CA LYS A 166 -6.81 -26.27 -5.37
C LYS A 166 -7.29 -25.48 -6.57
N GLU A 167 -8.49 -25.75 -7.06
CA GLU A 167 -9.09 -25.02 -8.18
C GLU A 167 -9.35 -23.56 -7.81
N LEU A 168 -9.90 -23.30 -6.62
CA LEU A 168 -10.15 -21.95 -6.15
C LEU A 168 -8.84 -21.17 -5.95
N PHE A 169 -7.79 -21.81 -5.43
CA PHE A 169 -6.45 -21.21 -5.35
C PHE A 169 -5.91 -20.85 -6.74
N GLN A 170 -6.01 -21.75 -7.73
CA GLN A 170 -5.55 -21.47 -9.08
C GLN A 170 -6.33 -20.34 -9.75
N ALA A 171 -7.64 -20.26 -9.51
CA ALA A 171 -8.46 -19.13 -9.95
C ALA A 171 -7.96 -17.81 -9.35
N GLY A 172 -7.66 -17.79 -8.04
CA GLY A 172 -7.06 -16.64 -7.37
C GLY A 172 -5.71 -16.21 -7.95
N ILE A 173 -4.84 -17.18 -8.26
CA ILE A 173 -3.55 -16.90 -8.95
C ILE A 173 -3.79 -16.33 -10.35
N SER A 174 -4.76 -16.86 -11.10
CA SER A 174 -5.09 -16.34 -12.44
C SER A 174 -5.54 -14.88 -12.37
N ILE A 175 -6.43 -14.53 -11.45
CA ILE A 175 -6.88 -13.15 -11.20
C ILE A 175 -5.69 -12.25 -10.81
N GLY A 176 -4.82 -12.75 -9.93
CA GLY A 176 -3.65 -12.02 -9.47
C GLY A 176 -2.66 -11.65 -10.59
N LYS A 177 -2.51 -12.49 -11.62
CA LYS A 177 -1.65 -12.19 -12.78
C LYS A 177 -2.12 -10.94 -13.53
N ASP A 178 -3.43 -10.75 -13.66
CA ASP A 178 -3.99 -9.58 -14.35
C ASP A 178 -3.82 -8.30 -13.52
N ILE A 179 -3.90 -8.42 -12.19
CA ILE A 179 -3.70 -7.30 -11.25
C ILE A 179 -2.23 -6.87 -11.20
N LEU A 180 -1.29 -7.81 -11.34
CA LEU A 180 0.14 -7.51 -11.24
C LEU A 180 0.58 -6.48 -12.28
N GLY A 181 0.16 -6.65 -13.54
CA GLY A 181 0.51 -5.74 -14.62
C GLY A 181 -0.10 -4.35 -14.44
N THR A 182 -1.38 -4.29 -14.07
CA THR A 182 -2.09 -3.01 -13.86
C THR A 182 -1.52 -2.25 -12.66
N SER A 183 -1.24 -2.93 -11.55
CA SER A 183 -0.64 -2.31 -10.35
C SER A 183 0.76 -1.76 -10.61
N THR A 184 1.58 -2.48 -11.37
CA THR A 184 2.93 -2.04 -11.73
C THR A 184 2.88 -0.74 -12.54
N ASN A 185 1.97 -0.65 -13.52
CA ASN A 185 1.79 0.56 -14.31
C ASN A 185 1.30 1.74 -13.47
N THR A 186 0.39 1.51 -12.51
CA THR A 186 -0.06 2.57 -11.59
C THR A 186 1.09 3.13 -10.76
N LEU A 187 1.95 2.27 -10.19
CA LEU A 187 3.14 2.71 -9.44
C LEU A 187 4.12 3.48 -10.33
N PHE A 188 4.35 3.00 -11.55
CA PHE A 188 5.23 3.66 -12.53
C PHE A 188 4.75 5.09 -12.84
N PHE A 189 3.46 5.26 -13.16
CA PHE A 189 2.92 6.58 -13.50
C PHE A 189 2.82 7.50 -12.29
N ALA A 190 2.54 6.98 -11.09
CA ALA A 190 2.55 7.77 -9.87
C ALA A 190 3.92 8.41 -9.63
N PHE A 191 5.00 7.65 -9.85
CA PHE A 191 6.36 8.17 -9.75
C PHE A 191 6.71 9.13 -10.90
N PHE A 192 6.78 8.63 -12.14
CA PHE A 192 7.27 9.45 -13.26
C PHE A 192 6.39 10.68 -13.52
N GLY A 193 5.09 10.59 -13.26
CA GLY A 193 4.18 11.73 -13.34
C GLY A 193 4.42 12.76 -12.23
N GLY A 194 4.69 12.32 -10.99
CA GLY A 194 4.96 13.21 -9.86
C GLY A 194 6.32 13.90 -9.92
N TYR A 195 7.32 13.23 -10.50
CA TYR A 195 8.71 13.72 -10.55
C TYR A 195 9.13 14.28 -11.91
N LEU A 196 8.18 14.59 -12.80
CA LEU A 196 8.51 15.05 -14.16
C LEU A 196 9.37 16.33 -14.17
N ALA A 197 9.10 17.27 -13.25
CA ALA A 197 9.92 18.48 -13.09
C ALA A 197 11.35 18.16 -12.66
N LEU A 198 11.54 17.22 -11.72
CA LEU A 198 12.86 16.78 -11.29
C LEU A 198 13.64 16.11 -12.43
N LEU A 199 12.97 15.30 -13.26
CA LEU A 199 13.59 14.66 -14.42
C LEU A 199 14.05 15.69 -15.47
N ILE A 200 13.29 16.76 -15.67
CA ILE A 200 13.71 17.90 -16.50
C ILE A 200 14.90 18.60 -15.86
N TRP A 201 14.89 18.80 -14.54
CA TRP A 201 15.98 19.44 -13.82
C TRP A 201 17.30 18.67 -13.94
N PHE A 202 17.27 17.34 -13.78
CA PHE A 202 18.43 16.48 -14.03
C PHE A 202 18.99 16.63 -15.44
N LYS A 203 18.10 16.71 -16.44
CA LYS A 203 18.50 16.94 -17.82
C LYS A 203 19.16 18.31 -17.99
N ASP A 204 18.58 19.36 -17.42
CA ASP A 204 19.07 20.74 -17.56
C ASP A 204 20.40 20.94 -16.85
N LEU A 205 20.59 20.32 -15.69
CA LEU A 205 21.87 20.29 -14.97
C LEU A 205 22.88 19.28 -15.55
N SER A 206 22.56 18.64 -16.68
CA SER A 206 23.44 17.71 -17.37
C SER A 206 23.91 16.52 -16.53
N TYR A 207 23.04 16.03 -15.62
CA TYR A 207 23.32 14.80 -14.86
C TYR A 207 23.50 13.64 -15.84
N SER A 208 24.56 12.88 -15.66
CA SER A 208 24.76 11.59 -16.33
C SER A 208 23.70 10.58 -15.85
N PRO A 209 23.38 9.54 -16.66
CA PRO A 209 22.48 8.48 -16.23
C PRO A 209 22.91 7.79 -14.92
N GLY A 210 24.23 7.73 -14.68
CA GLY A 210 24.77 7.19 -13.43
C GLY A 210 24.45 8.07 -12.23
N GLU A 211 24.58 9.39 -12.36
CA GLU A 211 24.22 10.36 -11.31
C GLU A 211 22.72 10.33 -11.02
N ILE A 212 21.87 10.22 -12.05
CA ILE A 212 20.42 10.11 -11.87
C ILE A 212 20.06 8.83 -11.09
N ILE A 213 20.59 7.67 -11.50
CA ILE A 213 20.26 6.39 -10.85
C ILE A 213 20.77 6.35 -9.40
N ASN A 214 21.87 7.04 -9.09
CA ASN A 214 22.44 7.11 -7.75
C ASN A 214 21.98 8.33 -6.94
N SER A 215 21.19 9.25 -7.52
CA SER A 215 20.55 10.33 -6.77
C SER A 215 19.68 9.71 -5.67
N LYS A 216 19.76 10.27 -4.46
CA LYS A 216 19.05 9.72 -3.30
C LYS A 216 17.53 9.72 -3.50
N ILE A 217 17.00 10.79 -4.10
CA ILE A 217 15.55 10.93 -4.35
C ILE A 217 15.11 9.88 -5.37
N PHE A 218 15.83 9.78 -6.50
CA PHE A 218 15.48 8.83 -7.56
C PHE A 218 15.63 7.37 -7.10
N SER A 219 16.77 7.03 -6.48
CA SER A 219 17.03 5.68 -5.98
C SER A 219 16.07 5.27 -4.87
N GLY A 220 15.77 6.18 -3.93
CA GLY A 220 14.81 5.94 -2.85
C GLY A 220 13.43 5.59 -3.38
N GLU A 221 12.96 6.35 -4.38
CA GLU A 221 11.63 6.12 -4.93
C GLU A 221 11.57 4.89 -5.84
N MET A 222 12.65 4.59 -6.57
CA MET A 222 12.75 3.31 -7.29
C MET A 222 12.73 2.11 -6.35
N ILE A 223 13.43 2.20 -5.21
CA ILE A 223 13.37 1.17 -4.16
C ILE A 223 11.96 1.04 -3.62
N THR A 224 11.25 2.15 -3.36
CA THR A 224 9.84 2.14 -2.93
C THR A 224 8.96 1.41 -3.93
N ILE A 225 9.08 1.71 -5.24
CA ILE A 225 8.32 1.05 -6.30
C ILE A 225 8.62 -0.44 -6.37
N PHE A 226 9.89 -0.84 -6.31
CA PHE A 226 10.26 -2.26 -6.33
C PHE A 226 9.76 -3.00 -5.09
N CYS A 227 9.88 -2.41 -3.89
CA CYS A 227 9.32 -2.98 -2.67
C CYS A 227 7.80 -3.11 -2.74
N ALA A 228 7.09 -2.10 -3.28
CA ALA A 228 5.65 -2.14 -3.50
C ALA A 228 5.26 -3.26 -4.49
N GLY A 229 5.99 -3.38 -5.61
CA GLY A 229 5.79 -4.45 -6.59
C GLY A 229 6.04 -5.84 -6.02
N ILE A 230 7.07 -6.02 -5.20
CA ILE A 230 7.34 -7.26 -4.46
C ILE A 230 6.19 -7.56 -3.49
N GLY A 231 5.71 -6.55 -2.75
CA GLY A 231 4.55 -6.65 -1.86
C GLY A 231 3.29 -7.12 -2.59
N VAL A 232 2.96 -6.50 -3.73
CA VAL A 232 1.83 -6.89 -4.58
C VAL A 232 2.01 -8.32 -5.11
N THR A 233 3.22 -8.68 -5.54
CA THR A 233 3.51 -10.03 -6.03
C THR A 233 3.34 -11.08 -4.94
N MET A 234 3.77 -10.79 -3.71
CA MET A 234 3.65 -11.70 -2.57
C MET A 234 2.22 -11.83 -2.04
N VAL A 235 1.44 -10.74 -2.02
CA VAL A 235 0.07 -10.78 -1.48
C VAL A 235 -0.86 -11.63 -2.36
N ILE A 236 -0.55 -11.79 -3.65
CA ILE A 236 -1.34 -12.61 -4.59
C ILE A 236 -1.47 -14.08 -4.13
N PRO A 237 -0.37 -14.86 -3.99
CA PRO A 237 -0.46 -16.23 -3.52
C PRO A 237 -0.94 -16.33 -2.08
N ILE A 238 -0.56 -15.39 -1.20
CA ILE A 238 -0.99 -15.39 0.20
C ILE A 238 -2.51 -15.23 0.31
N THR A 239 -3.08 -14.25 -0.39
CA THR A 239 -4.53 -14.01 -0.42
C THR A 239 -5.28 -15.17 -1.04
N SER A 240 -4.77 -15.70 -2.16
CA SER A 240 -5.39 -16.83 -2.85
C SER A 240 -5.45 -18.06 -1.94
N TRP A 241 -4.36 -18.35 -1.23
CA TRP A 241 -4.28 -19.49 -0.32
C TRP A 241 -5.20 -19.34 0.89
N ILE A 242 -5.14 -18.19 1.58
CA ILE A 242 -5.96 -17.90 2.76
C ILE A 242 -7.45 -17.92 2.40
N THR A 243 -7.82 -17.28 1.28
CA THR A 243 -9.22 -17.20 0.82
C THR A 243 -9.75 -18.58 0.45
N ALA A 244 -8.98 -19.39 -0.29
CA ALA A 244 -9.38 -20.74 -0.67
C ALA A 244 -9.55 -21.68 0.55
N MET A 245 -8.64 -21.60 1.53
CA MET A 245 -8.76 -22.40 2.75
C MET A 245 -9.97 -22.02 3.57
N TYR A 246 -10.24 -20.72 3.73
CA TYR A 246 -11.34 -20.28 4.58
C TYR A 246 -12.72 -20.57 3.96
N LEU A 247 -12.90 -20.30 2.67
CA LEU A 247 -14.19 -20.48 1.98
C LEU A 247 -14.60 -21.96 1.95
N VAL A 248 -13.71 -22.84 1.46
CA VAL A 248 -14.03 -24.27 1.31
C VAL A 248 -14.13 -24.98 2.67
N LYS A 249 -13.40 -24.55 3.71
CA LYS A 249 -13.57 -25.11 5.06
C LYS A 249 -15.00 -24.91 5.59
N ARG A 250 -15.64 -23.79 5.22
CA ARG A 250 -16.96 -23.41 5.72
C ARG A 250 -18.10 -24.13 4.97
N GLY A 251 -17.92 -24.44 3.69
CA GLY A 251 -18.85 -25.30 2.92
C GLY A 251 -19.01 -26.68 3.58
N ASN A 252 -17.92 -27.30 4.02
CA ASN A 252 -17.97 -28.58 4.71
C ASN A 252 -18.57 -28.53 6.13
N THR A 253 -18.79 -27.34 6.71
CA THR A 253 -19.36 -27.22 8.08
C THR A 253 -20.86 -26.96 8.06
N SER A 254 -21.40 -26.40 6.97
CA SER A 254 -22.85 -26.17 6.82
C SER A 254 -23.67 -27.44 6.59
N ASP A 255 -23.05 -28.57 6.24
CA ASP A 255 -23.71 -29.87 6.07
C ASP A 255 -23.84 -30.68 7.38
N THR A 256 -23.54 -30.08 8.54
CA THR A 256 -23.61 -30.77 9.86
C THR A 256 -24.65 -30.22 10.83
N THR A 257 -25.52 -29.33 10.38
CA THR A 257 -26.69 -28.88 11.14
C THR A 257 -27.92 -28.90 10.24
N GLU A 258 -28.44 -30.11 10.01
CA GLU A 258 -29.89 -30.32 9.83
C GLU A 258 -30.63 -30.04 11.15
#